data_AF-A0A9W6RYL2-F1
#
_entry.id   AF-A0A9W6RYL2-F1
#
_cell.length_a   1.000
_cell.length_b   1.000
_cell.length_c   1.000
_cell.angle_alpha   90.00
_cell.angle_beta   90.00
_cell.angle_gamma   90.00
#
_symmetry.space_group_name_H-M   'P 1'
#
loop_
_entity.id
_entity.type
_entity.pdbx_description
1 polymer ?
#
loop_
_entity_poly.entity_id
_entity_poly.type
_entity_poly.pdbx_seq_one_letter_code
_entity_poly.pdbx_strand_id
1 'polypeptide(L)'
;MIGEADRVLGGPAPKGLGYFLGLPEMPPGAFGSKGSGGSVAFADPAGRFSFAFTHNRLTAPPGDIAARAVGVIRSALGMADR
;
A
#
# COMPACT_ATOMS: atom_id res chain seq x y z
N MET A 1 2.48 16.27 -13.42
CA MET A 1 2.97 15.34 -14.46
C MET A 1 2.41 13.97 -14.17
N ILE A 2 1.70 13.36 -15.12
CA ILE A 2 1.45 11.92 -15.08
C ILE A 2 2.76 11.31 -15.60
N GLY A 3 3.52 10.63 -14.72
CA GLY A 3 4.80 10.02 -15.11
C GLY A 3 4.62 8.97 -16.21
N GLU A 4 5.69 8.69 -16.96
CA GLU A 4 5.70 7.57 -17.92
C GLU A 4 5.27 6.28 -17.21
N ALA A 5 4.45 5.48 -17.88
CA ALA A 5 4.01 4.20 -17.33
C ALA A 5 5.23 3.29 -17.10
N ASP A 6 5.25 2.59 -15.97
CA ASP A 6 6.23 1.55 -15.73
C ASP A 6 6.02 0.44 -16.77
N ARG A 7 7.07 0.11 -17.54
CA ARG A 7 6.96 -0.83 -18.66
C ARG A 7 6.71 -2.28 -18.21
N VAL A 8 7.06 -2.62 -16.98
CA VAL A 8 6.84 -3.95 -16.40
C VAL A 8 5.45 -4.06 -15.82
N LEU A 9 5.01 -3.01 -15.11
CA LEU A 9 3.72 -3.00 -14.42
C LEU A 9 2.57 -2.48 -15.28
N GLY A 10 2.86 -1.89 -16.44
CA GLY A 10 1.88 -1.41 -17.41
C GLY A 10 1.09 -0.18 -16.94
N GLY A 11 1.52 0.50 -15.89
CA GLY A 11 0.82 1.63 -15.28
C GLY A 11 1.72 2.47 -14.39
N PRO A 12 1.19 3.53 -13.76
CA PRO A 12 1.95 4.36 -12.83
C PRO A 12 2.44 3.52 -11.65
N ALA A 13 3.75 3.56 -11.39
CA ALA A 13 4.35 2.95 -10.21
C ALA A 13 5.27 3.96 -9.51
N PRO A 14 4.70 4.95 -8.78
CA PRO A 14 5.50 5.93 -8.07
C PRO A 14 6.41 5.24 -7.06
N LYS A 15 7.72 5.45 -7.21
CA LYS A 15 8.74 4.90 -6.31
C LYS A 15 9.73 5.98 -5.90
N GLY A 16 10.19 5.89 -4.64
CA GLY A 16 11.35 6.61 -4.13
C GLY A 16 12.59 5.71 -4.15
N LEU A 17 13.33 5.68 -3.04
CA LEU A 17 14.54 4.86 -2.82
C LEU A 17 14.25 3.35 -2.76
N GLY A 18 13.59 2.79 -3.78
CA GLY A 18 13.15 1.40 -3.85
C GLY A 18 11.75 1.11 -3.28
N TYR A 19 11.16 2.07 -2.57
CA TYR A 19 9.83 1.93 -1.97
C TYR A 19 8.73 2.46 -2.88
N PHE A 20 7.59 1.77 -2.92
CA PHE A 20 6.35 2.30 -3.47
C PHE A 20 5.84 3.45 -2.60
N LEU A 21 5.24 4.43 -3.28
CA LEU A 21 4.65 5.62 -2.69
C LEU A 21 3.19 5.73 -3.16
N GLY A 22 2.30 6.13 -2.26
CA GLY A 22 0.90 6.43 -2.60
C GLY A 22 0.10 5.23 -3.10
N LEU A 23 0.40 4.02 -2.59
CA LEU A 23 -0.44 2.86 -2.85
C LEU A 23 -1.81 3.00 -2.16
N PRO A 24 -2.88 2.35 -2.64
CA PRO A 24 -4.21 2.44 -2.03
C PRO A 24 -4.27 2.04 -0.55
N GLU A 25 -3.37 1.17 -0.09
CA GLU A 25 -3.25 0.74 1.30
C GLU A 25 -2.54 1.76 2.20
N MET A 26 -1.89 2.76 1.61
CA MET A 26 -0.98 3.69 2.28
C MET A 26 -1.64 5.06 2.47
N PRO A 27 -1.61 5.63 3.68
CA PRO A 27 -1.95 7.04 3.87
C PRO A 27 -0.91 7.97 3.21
N PRO A 28 -1.21 9.27 3.04
CA PRO A 28 -0.26 10.24 2.50
C PRO A 28 1.07 10.24 3.27
N GLY A 29 2.19 10.22 2.54
CA GLY A 29 3.54 10.22 3.13
C GLY A 29 4.04 8.86 3.64
N ALA A 30 3.21 7.81 3.60
CA ALA A 30 3.67 6.45 3.86
C ALA A 30 4.44 5.87 2.66
N PHE A 31 5.32 4.92 2.97
CA PHE A 31 6.17 4.25 1.99
C PHE A 31 6.34 2.76 2.33
N GLY A 32 6.51 1.92 1.31
CA GLY A 32 6.65 0.49 1.54
C GLY A 32 6.78 -0.37 0.29
N SER A 33 6.31 -1.61 0.37
CA SER A 33 6.38 -2.59 -0.72
C SER A 33 5.05 -3.32 -0.89
N LYS A 34 4.67 -3.58 -2.14
CA LYS A 34 3.54 -4.43 -2.52
C LYS A 34 4.06 -5.61 -3.33
N GLY A 35 3.66 -6.81 -2.92
CA GLY A 35 3.94 -8.04 -3.64
C GLY A 35 2.82 -8.37 -4.61
N SER A 36 3.17 -8.92 -5.77
CA SER A 36 2.20 -9.28 -6.82
C SER A 36 1.15 -10.31 -6.38
N GLY A 37 1.37 -11.00 -5.24
CA GLY A 37 0.42 -11.94 -4.68
C GLY A 37 -0.64 -11.37 -3.75
N GLY A 38 -0.64 -10.05 -3.52
CA GLY A 38 -1.58 -9.36 -2.62
C GLY A 38 -1.02 -9.00 -1.26
N SER A 39 0.26 -9.33 -0.98
CA SER A 39 0.95 -8.89 0.22
C SER A 39 1.33 -7.41 0.15
N VAL A 40 1.37 -6.75 1.30
CA VAL A 40 1.85 -5.37 1.43
C VAL A 40 2.56 -5.20 2.77
N ALA A 41 3.58 -4.36 2.80
CA ALA A 41 4.16 -3.86 4.03
C ALA A 41 4.53 -2.39 3.87
N PHE A 42 4.21 -1.55 4.84
CA PHE A 42 4.52 -0.12 4.78
C PHE A 42 4.73 0.49 6.17
N ALA A 43 5.37 1.66 6.18
CA ALA A 43 5.48 2.54 7.33
C ALA A 43 4.78 3.87 7.05
N ASP A 44 4.04 4.38 8.04
CA ASP A 44 3.41 5.69 8.11
C ASP A 44 4.08 6.46 9.27
N PRO A 45 5.12 7.26 8.99
CA PRO A 45 5.84 8.00 10.02
C PRO A 45 4.96 9.02 10.75
N ALA A 46 4.04 9.68 10.03
CA ALA A 46 3.16 10.69 10.61
C ALA A 46 2.18 10.07 11.61
N GLY A 47 1.61 8.91 11.26
CA GLY A 47 0.76 8.12 12.13
C GLY A 47 1.50 7.30 13.20
N ARG A 48 2.85 7.27 13.16
CA ARG A 48 3.69 6.35 13.96
C ARG A 48 3.18 4.92 13.93
N PHE A 49 2.86 4.47 12.72
CA PHE A 49 2.21 3.19 12.48
C PHE A 49 2.92 2.45 11.36
N SER A 50 2.98 1.13 11.48
CA SER A 50 3.41 0.25 10.40
C SER A 50 2.41 -0.88 10.25
N PHE A 51 2.29 -1.37 9.02
CA PHE A 51 1.38 -2.44 8.68
C PHE A 51 2.08 -3.43 7.77
N ALA A 52 1.86 -4.71 8.03
CA ALA A 52 2.28 -5.80 7.16
C ALA A 52 1.14 -6.80 7.04
N PHE A 53 0.82 -7.18 5.81
CA PHE A 53 -0.22 -8.14 5.49
C PHE A 53 0.33 -9.18 4.52
N THR A 54 0.19 -10.43 4.92
CA THR A 54 0.52 -11.61 4.11
C THR A 54 -0.62 -12.60 4.21
N HIS A 55 -0.81 -13.38 3.15
CA HIS A 55 -1.78 -14.44 3.07
C HIS A 55 -1.31 -15.49 2.06
N ASN A 56 -1.97 -16.65 2.06
CA ASN A 56 -1.56 -17.84 1.31
C ASN A 56 -2.29 -18.04 -0.02
N ARG A 57 -3.20 -17.14 -0.39
CA ARG A 57 -3.93 -17.18 -1.67
C ARG A 57 -3.36 -16.12 -2.59
N LEU A 58 -2.95 -16.46 -3.81
CA LEU A 58 -2.55 -15.45 -4.79
C LEU A 58 -3.77 -14.58 -5.17
N THR A 59 -3.71 -13.28 -4.91
CA THR A 59 -4.76 -12.31 -5.29
C THR A 59 -4.16 -11.08 -5.94
N ALA A 60 -4.92 -10.44 -6.83
CA ALA A 60 -4.59 -9.16 -7.44
C ALA A 60 -5.83 -8.25 -7.41
N PRO A 61 -5.70 -6.93 -7.59
CA PRO A 61 -6.86 -6.05 -7.73
C PRO A 61 -7.84 -6.55 -8.81
N PRO A 62 -9.17 -6.44 -8.59
CA PRO A 62 -9.84 -5.89 -7.41
C PRO A 62 -10.07 -6.93 -6.29
N GLY A 63 -9.56 -8.15 -6.42
CA GLY A 63 -9.78 -9.25 -5.47
C GLY A 63 -8.83 -9.29 -4.27
N ASP A 64 -7.82 -8.41 -4.22
CA ASP A 64 -7.00 -8.24 -3.02
C ASP A 64 -7.78 -7.51 -1.91
N ILE A 65 -7.38 -7.74 -0.65
CA ILE A 65 -8.09 -7.20 0.52
C ILE A 65 -7.22 -6.32 1.42
N ALA A 66 -5.98 -6.05 1.01
CA ALA A 66 -5.00 -5.39 1.85
C ALA A 66 -5.46 -3.98 2.26
N ALA A 67 -6.01 -3.21 1.33
CA ALA A 67 -6.54 -1.86 1.59
C ALA A 67 -7.72 -1.89 2.58
N ARG A 68 -8.62 -2.88 2.40
CA ARG A 68 -9.75 -3.07 3.32
C ARG A 68 -9.25 -3.46 4.72
N ALA A 69 -8.30 -4.38 4.80
CA ALA A 69 -7.77 -4.88 6.08
C ALA A 69 -7.13 -3.73 6.89
N VAL A 70 -6.27 -2.94 6.27
CA VAL A 70 -5.63 -1.81 6.96
C VAL A 70 -6.62 -0.71 7.33
N GLY A 71 -7.63 -0.44 6.48
CA GLY A 71 -8.69 0.52 6.79
C GLY A 71 -9.50 0.15 8.03
N VAL A 72 -9.86 -1.14 8.18
CA VAL A 72 -10.54 -1.65 9.38
C VAL A 72 -9.66 -1.51 10.63
N ILE A 73 -8.37 -1.85 10.52
CA ILE A 73 -7.43 -1.77 11.65
C ILE A 73 -7.21 -0.32 12.09
N ARG A 74 -6.92 0.58 11.14
CA ARG A 74 -6.73 2.02 11.43
C ARG A 74 -7.99 2.62 12.08
N SER A 75 -9.17 2.28 11.57
CA SER A 75 -10.45 2.69 12.16
C SER A 75 -10.61 2.19 13.60
N ALA A 76 -10.33 0.91 13.86
CA ALA A 76 -10.41 0.32 15.20
C ALA A 76 -9.40 0.95 16.19
N LEU A 77 -8.27 1.45 15.68
CA LEU A 77 -7.26 2.17 16.47
C LEU A 77 -7.57 3.68 16.61
N GLY A 78 -8.70 4.16 16.10
CA GLY A 78 -9.05 5.59 16.13
C GLY A 78 -8.14 6.48 15.27
N MET A 79 -7.47 5.89 14.27
CA MET A 79 -6.62 6.60 13.33
C MET A 79 -7.47 7.09 12.16
N ALA A 80 -7.86 8.37 12.18
CA ALA A 80 -8.51 9.01 11.03
C ALA A 80 -7.50 9.25 9.91
N ASP A 81 -7.97 9.20 8.66
CA ASP A 81 -7.24 9.72 7.51
C ASP A 81 -7.11 11.24 7.67
N ARG A 82 -5.95 11.69 8.17
CA ARG A 82 -5.59 13.11 8.25
C ARG A 82 -4.95 13.57 6.96
#